data_AF-A0A552UJU6-F1
#
_entry.id   AF-A0A552UJU6-F1
#
_cell.length_a   1.000
_cell.length_b   1.000
_cell.length_c   1.000
_cell.angle_alpha   90.00
_cell.angle_beta   90.00
_cell.angle_gamma   90.00
#
_symmetry.space_group_name_H-M   'P 1'
#
loop_
_entity.id
_entity.type
_entity.pdbx_description
1 polymer ?
#
loop_
_entity_poly.entity_id
_entity_poly.type
_entity_poly.pdbx_seq_one_letter_code
_entity_poly.pdbx_strand_id
1 'polypeptide(L)'
;MSYAPVAYAAAPPRVIGLDGYNAFDPRNAITFSLAYGFTPSPGATRGVTRLHIYSYDRSQIIYDSGFVAPDTLDFTVPALTARFGENLGVLVSFDNLVEGTGGLLGLPTTARFSMLTGGIIFAGVPEPMTWAMLVVGFGAVGVAVRRRYVPT
;
A
#
# COMPACT_ATOMS: atom_id res chain seq x y z
N MET A 1 30.01 -26.01 11.58
CA MET A 1 30.10 -24.83 10.68
C MET A 1 29.05 -23.83 11.17
N SER A 2 29.46 -22.73 11.80
CA SER A 2 28.55 -21.70 12.30
C SER A 2 28.30 -20.70 11.17
N TYR A 3 27.05 -20.55 10.73
CA TYR A 3 26.68 -19.53 9.76
C TYR A 3 26.57 -18.18 10.48
N ALA A 4 27.48 -17.26 10.18
CA ALA A 4 27.29 -15.88 10.58
C ALA A 4 26.05 -15.33 9.86
N PRO A 5 25.11 -14.68 10.57
CA PRO A 5 23.97 -14.05 9.92
C PRO A 5 24.51 -12.98 8.97
N VAL A 6 24.25 -13.14 7.68
CA VAL A 6 24.68 -12.18 6.68
C VAL A 6 23.73 -10.98 6.77
N ALA A 7 24.19 -9.94 7.44
CA ALA A 7 23.45 -8.69 7.54
C ALA A 7 23.25 -8.11 6.13
N TYR A 8 22.00 -7.74 5.82
CA TYR A 8 21.66 -6.93 4.65
C TYR A 8 22.60 -5.70 4.57
N ALA A 9 22.92 -5.24 3.35
CA ALA A 9 23.56 -3.94 3.18
C ALA A 9 22.76 -2.88 3.97
N ALA A 10 23.46 -1.97 4.64
CA ALA A 10 23.04 -1.22 5.84
C ALA A 10 21.73 -0.42 5.80
N ALA A 11 20.97 -0.42 4.70
CA ALA A 11 19.65 0.16 4.60
C ALA A 11 18.62 -0.91 4.15
N PRO A 12 17.60 -1.23 4.96
CA PRO A 12 16.51 -2.09 4.50
C PRO A 12 15.82 -1.42 3.30
N PRO A 13 15.37 -2.21 2.31
CA PRO A 13 14.68 -1.66 1.16
C PRO A 13 13.44 -0.88 1.62
N ARG A 14 13.32 0.34 1.10
CA ARG A 14 12.25 1.28 1.44
C ARG A 14 11.46 1.60 0.18
N VAL A 15 10.14 1.52 0.26
CA VAL A 15 9.26 1.99 -0.81
C VAL A 15 9.11 3.51 -0.66
N ILE A 16 9.30 4.29 -1.74
CA ILE A 16 8.95 5.72 -1.80
C ILE A 16 8.13 5.96 -3.06
N GLY A 17 7.37 7.05 -3.12
CA GLY A 17 6.58 7.33 -4.31
C GLY A 17 5.32 6.47 -4.41
N LEU A 18 4.84 5.95 -3.28
CA LEU A 18 3.44 5.51 -3.12
C LEU A 18 2.47 6.70 -3.21
N ASP A 19 2.86 7.85 -3.76
CA ASP A 19 1.97 8.99 -3.93
C ASP A 19 0.85 8.68 -4.95
N GLY A 20 1.00 7.63 -5.77
CA GLY A 20 -0.07 7.02 -6.57
C GLY A 20 -0.99 6.03 -5.82
N TYR A 21 -0.69 5.69 -4.56
CA TYR A 21 -1.40 4.68 -3.74
C TYR A 21 -2.86 5.03 -3.48
N ASN A 22 -3.16 6.32 -3.35
CA ASN A 22 -4.54 6.78 -3.13
C ASN A 22 -5.35 6.87 -4.43
N ALA A 23 -4.73 6.63 -5.59
CA ALA A 23 -5.32 6.79 -6.91
C ALA A 23 -5.05 5.57 -7.81
N PHE A 24 -5.07 4.36 -7.24
CA PHE A 24 -5.06 3.15 -8.07
C PHE A 24 -6.34 3.15 -8.93
N ASP A 25 -6.21 3.64 -10.17
CA ASP A 25 -7.21 3.52 -11.21
C ASP A 25 -6.91 2.26 -12.01
N PRO A 26 -7.74 1.20 -11.92
CA PRO A 26 -7.50 -0.02 -12.64
C PRO A 26 -7.54 0.18 -14.17
N ARG A 27 -7.99 1.31 -14.70
CA ARG A 27 -8.02 1.56 -16.15
C ARG A 27 -6.65 1.94 -16.73
N ASN A 28 -5.72 2.38 -15.89
CA ASN A 28 -4.41 2.84 -16.31
C ASN A 28 -3.32 1.90 -15.79
N ALA A 29 -2.20 1.83 -16.52
CA ALA A 29 -1.02 1.19 -15.98
C ALA A 29 -0.47 2.03 -14.83
N ILE A 30 0.04 1.38 -13.79
CA ILE A 30 0.55 2.04 -12.59
C ILE A 30 1.98 1.56 -12.35
N THR A 31 2.87 2.50 -12.08
CA THR A 31 4.26 2.20 -11.74
C THR A 31 4.44 2.35 -10.23
N PHE A 32 4.93 1.29 -9.59
CA PHE A 32 5.39 1.31 -8.20
C PHE A 32 6.89 1.53 -8.21
N SER A 33 7.36 2.59 -7.56
CA SER A 33 8.78 2.90 -7.46
C SER A 33 9.32 2.56 -6.07
N LEU A 34 10.59 2.17 -6.01
CA LEU A 34 11.35 1.95 -4.77
C LEU A 34 12.34 3.11 -4.56
N ALA A 35 12.67 3.36 -3.30
CA ALA A 35 13.69 4.33 -2.93
C ALA A 35 15.04 4.00 -3.55
N TYR A 36 15.35 2.74 -3.37
CA TYR A 36 16.64 2.11 -3.49
C TYR A 36 16.32 0.65 -3.77
N GLY A 37 17.15 0.04 -4.60
CA GLY A 37 17.10 -1.40 -4.81
C GLY A 37 17.62 -2.11 -3.58
N PHE A 38 17.68 -3.43 -3.69
CA PHE A 38 18.35 -4.28 -2.72
C PHE A 38 19.74 -4.64 -3.25
N THR A 39 20.76 -4.56 -2.40
CA THR A 39 22.09 -5.08 -2.74
C THR A 39 22.20 -6.51 -2.22
N PRO A 40 22.36 -7.52 -3.10
CA PRO A 40 22.54 -8.90 -2.68
C PRO A 40 23.73 -9.04 -1.73
N SER A 41 23.63 -9.95 -0.77
CA SER A 41 24.75 -10.15 0.15
C SER A 41 26.00 -10.68 -0.56
N PRO A 42 27.21 -10.38 -0.07
CA PRO A 42 28.42 -11.05 -0.55
C PRO A 42 28.26 -12.58 -0.47
N GLY A 43 28.52 -13.27 -1.58
CA GLY A 43 28.32 -14.72 -1.68
C GLY A 43 26.92 -15.17 -2.08
N ALA A 44 25.99 -14.23 -2.31
CA ALA A 44 24.71 -14.55 -2.94
C ALA A 44 24.91 -15.10 -4.35
N THR A 45 24.35 -16.27 -4.63
CA THR A 45 24.31 -16.79 -6.00
C THR A 45 23.21 -16.11 -6.80
N ARG A 46 22.16 -15.63 -6.12
CA ARG A 46 21.04 -14.93 -6.74
C ARG A 46 20.42 -13.94 -5.76
N GLY A 47 20.35 -12.67 -6.16
CA GLY A 47 19.54 -11.66 -5.48
C GLY A 47 18.46 -11.18 -6.41
N VAL A 48 17.20 -11.24 -5.98
CA VAL A 48 16.05 -10.87 -6.83
C VAL A 48 15.03 -10.08 -6.03
N THR A 49 14.29 -9.26 -6.76
CA THR A 49 13.12 -8.56 -6.23
C THR A 49 11.87 -9.07 -6.95
N ARG A 50 10.72 -9.02 -6.27
CA ARG A 50 9.44 -9.42 -6.84
C ARG A 50 8.32 -8.59 -6.23
N LEU A 51 7.41 -8.14 -7.09
CA LEU A 51 6.17 -7.47 -6.71
C LEU A 51 5.00 -8.44 -6.90
N HIS A 52 4.22 -8.63 -5.84
CA HIS A 52 2.93 -9.30 -5.88
C HIS A 52 1.81 -8.32 -5.53
N ILE A 53 0.71 -8.43 -6.27
CA ILE A 53 -0.56 -7.83 -5.87
C ILE A 53 -1.52 -8.97 -5.57
N TYR A 54 -1.99 -9.01 -4.34
CA TYR A 54 -3.02 -9.91 -3.86
C TYR A 54 -4.36 -9.20 -3.84
N SER A 55 -5.41 -9.85 -4.29
CA SER A 55 -6.78 -9.39 -4.06
C SER A 55 -7.36 -10.13 -2.86
N TYR A 56 -7.81 -9.36 -1.87
CA TYR A 56 -8.53 -9.91 -0.73
C TYR A 56 -9.93 -10.37 -1.12
N ASP A 57 -10.60 -9.65 -2.04
CA ASP A 57 -11.95 -10.01 -2.49
C ASP A 57 -11.95 -11.30 -3.32
N ARG A 58 -10.92 -11.50 -4.14
CA ARG A 58 -10.74 -12.72 -4.96
C ARG A 58 -9.92 -13.80 -4.27
N SER A 59 -9.35 -13.52 -3.09
CA SER A 59 -8.44 -14.41 -2.35
C SER A 59 -7.27 -14.98 -3.19
N GLN A 60 -6.71 -14.21 -4.12
CA GLN A 60 -5.65 -14.70 -5.02
C GLN A 60 -4.64 -13.62 -5.43
N ILE A 61 -3.47 -14.05 -5.92
CA ILE A 61 -2.50 -13.17 -6.59
C ILE A 61 -3.06 -12.80 -7.97
N ILE A 62 -3.19 -11.50 -8.21
CA ILE A 62 -3.75 -10.94 -9.45
C ILE A 62 -2.67 -10.35 -10.35
N TYR A 63 -1.49 -10.09 -9.80
CA TYR A 63 -0.30 -9.68 -10.53
C TYR A 63 0.97 -10.17 -9.86
N ASP A 64 1.91 -10.55 -10.72
CA ASP A 64 3.24 -11.00 -10.35
C ASP A 64 4.23 -10.43 -11.36
N SER A 65 5.22 -9.66 -10.89
CA SER A 65 6.26 -9.12 -11.78
C SER A 65 7.21 -10.19 -12.32
N GLY A 66 7.16 -11.41 -11.76
CA GLY A 66 8.25 -12.36 -11.84
C GLY A 66 9.46 -11.90 -11.02
N PHE A 67 10.53 -12.71 -11.06
CA PHE A 67 11.80 -12.33 -10.46
C PHE A 67 12.50 -11.31 -11.35
N VAL A 68 12.75 -10.12 -10.82
CA VAL A 68 13.49 -9.07 -11.51
C VAL A 68 14.85 -8.85 -10.85
N ALA A 69 15.70 -8.06 -11.52
CA ALA A 69 17.02 -7.71 -11.00
C ALA A 69 16.89 -6.98 -9.65
N PRO A 70 17.84 -7.18 -8.72
CA PRO A 70 17.72 -6.67 -7.36
C PRO A 70 17.84 -5.13 -7.27
N ASP A 71 18.37 -4.49 -8.31
CA ASP A 71 18.42 -3.04 -8.51
C ASP A 71 17.18 -2.48 -9.24
N THR A 72 16.18 -3.32 -9.54
CA THR A 72 14.92 -2.85 -10.15
C THR A 72 14.18 -1.93 -9.18
N LEU A 73 14.02 -0.67 -9.58
CA LEU A 73 13.31 0.32 -8.79
C LEU A 73 11.84 0.43 -9.18
N ASP A 74 11.52 0.17 -10.45
CA ASP A 74 10.20 0.45 -11.01
C ASP A 74 9.49 -0.84 -11.43
N PHE A 75 8.26 -1.01 -10.95
CA PHE A 75 7.40 -2.13 -11.27
C PHE A 75 6.15 -1.60 -11.97
N THR A 76 5.98 -1.93 -13.25
CA THR A 76 4.80 -1.52 -14.01
C THR A 76 3.73 -2.60 -13.93
N VAL A 77 2.63 -2.26 -13.28
CA VAL A 77 1.42 -3.06 -13.22
C VAL A 77 0.52 -2.67 -14.39
N PRO A 78 0.19 -3.60 -15.31
CA PRO A 78 -0.66 -3.32 -16.44
C PRO A 78 -2.04 -2.83 -16.03
N ALA A 79 -2.65 -2.01 -16.90
CA ALA A 79 -4.05 -1.69 -16.81
C ALA A 79 -4.91 -2.97 -16.73
N LEU A 80 -6.02 -2.85 -16.03
CA LEU A 80 -7.06 -3.86 -15.83
C LEU A 80 -6.64 -5.08 -15.01
N THR A 81 -5.50 -4.99 -14.32
CA THR A 81 -5.05 -6.01 -13.36
C THR A 81 -6.05 -6.20 -12.21
N ALA A 82 -6.55 -5.10 -11.66
CA ALA A 82 -7.56 -5.09 -10.60
C ALA A 82 -8.92 -4.57 -11.10
N ARG A 83 -9.96 -4.79 -10.31
CA ARG A 83 -11.30 -4.25 -10.55
C ARG A 83 -11.51 -2.98 -9.72
N PHE A 84 -12.43 -2.14 -10.18
CA PHE A 84 -12.84 -0.97 -9.41
C PHE A 84 -13.51 -1.41 -8.10
N GLY A 85 -13.18 -0.77 -6.98
CA GLY A 85 -13.71 -1.12 -5.66
C GLY A 85 -13.03 -2.32 -4.99
N GLU A 86 -12.02 -2.92 -5.61
CA GLU A 86 -11.38 -4.14 -5.12
C GLU A 86 -10.38 -3.87 -3.97
N ASN A 87 -10.46 -4.64 -2.89
CA ASN A 87 -9.49 -4.57 -1.79
C ASN A 87 -8.22 -5.37 -2.13
N LEU A 88 -7.08 -4.69 -2.12
CA LEU A 88 -5.79 -5.22 -2.56
C LEU A 88 -4.73 -5.18 -1.45
N GLY A 89 -3.87 -6.18 -1.45
CA GLY A 89 -2.59 -6.18 -0.75
C GLY A 89 -1.46 -6.06 -1.75
N VAL A 90 -0.50 -5.16 -1.51
CA VAL A 90 0.74 -5.07 -2.29
C VAL A 90 1.88 -5.60 -1.44
N LEU A 91 2.60 -6.55 -1.99
CA LEU A 91 3.71 -7.24 -1.34
C LEU A 91 4.95 -7.08 -2.21
N VAL A 92 6.00 -6.47 -1.67
CA VAL A 92 7.32 -6.47 -2.30
C VAL A 92 8.22 -7.41 -1.50
N SER A 93 8.73 -8.45 -2.16
CA SER A 93 9.68 -9.39 -1.56
C SER A 93 11.08 -9.19 -2.12
N PHE A 94 12.06 -9.34 -1.23
CA PHE A 94 13.48 -9.29 -1.53
C PHE A 94 14.08 -10.63 -1.15
N ASP A 95 14.49 -11.40 -2.15
CA ASP A 95 15.03 -12.73 -1.96
C ASP A 95 16.53 -12.73 -2.20
N ASN A 96 17.25 -13.29 -1.24
CA ASN A 96 18.69 -13.42 -1.27
C ASN A 96 19.05 -14.90 -1.13
N LEU A 97 19.31 -15.54 -2.27
CA LEU A 97 19.55 -16.97 -2.38
C LEU A 97 21.04 -17.26 -2.59
N VAL A 98 21.54 -18.23 -1.84
CA VAL A 98 22.85 -18.85 -2.05
C VAL A 98 22.62 -20.29 -2.47
N GLU A 99 22.89 -20.61 -3.73
CA GLU A 99 22.77 -21.98 -4.25
C GLU A 99 23.88 -22.86 -3.64
N GLY A 100 23.55 -24.12 -3.37
CA GLY A 100 24.47 -25.09 -2.76
C GLY A 100 24.38 -25.21 -1.24
N THR A 101 23.75 -24.27 -0.56
CA THR A 101 23.51 -24.33 0.90
C THR A 101 22.13 -24.89 1.28
N GLY A 102 21.21 -25.01 0.31
CA GLY A 102 19.83 -25.42 0.55
C GLY A 102 19.03 -24.49 1.48
N GLY A 103 19.60 -23.36 1.88
CA GLY A 103 19.02 -22.43 2.85
C GLY A 103 19.06 -20.99 2.35
N LEU A 104 17.94 -20.29 2.51
CA LEU A 104 17.88 -18.83 2.46
C LEU A 104 18.83 -18.29 3.55
N LEU A 105 19.97 -17.70 3.17
CA LEU A 105 20.95 -17.16 4.13
C LEU A 105 20.51 -15.83 4.76
N GLY A 106 19.36 -15.31 4.35
CA GLY A 106 18.67 -14.20 5.00
C GLY A 106 17.18 -14.51 5.09
N LEU A 107 16.56 -14.20 6.22
CA LEU A 107 15.10 -14.16 6.31
C LEU A 107 14.60 -13.21 5.23
N PRO A 108 13.76 -13.65 4.27
CA PRO A 108 13.29 -12.77 3.20
C PRO A 108 12.67 -11.52 3.81
N THR A 109 13.29 -10.37 3.55
CA THR A 109 12.74 -9.10 4.01
C THR A 109 11.54 -8.82 3.13
N THR A 110 10.40 -8.61 3.78
CA THR A 110 9.12 -8.45 3.09
C THR A 110 8.54 -7.11 3.48
N ALA A 111 8.26 -6.24 2.50
CA ALA A 111 7.49 -5.02 2.71
C ALA A 111 6.03 -5.28 2.30
N ARG A 112 5.07 -5.00 3.20
CA ARG A 112 3.64 -5.23 2.99
C ARG A 112 2.85 -3.93 3.09
N PHE A 113 1.93 -3.74 2.15
CA PHE A 113 1.01 -2.60 2.09
C PHE A 113 -0.39 -3.12 1.73
N SER A 114 -1.45 -2.42 2.13
CA SER A 114 -2.85 -2.80 1.85
C SER A 114 -3.64 -1.58 1.39
N MET A 115 -4.22 -1.66 0.20
CA MET A 115 -4.92 -0.55 -0.46
C MET A 115 -6.31 -0.96 -0.92
N LEU A 116 -7.26 -0.03 -0.88
CA LEU A 116 -8.57 -0.20 -1.50
C LEU A 116 -8.54 0.46 -2.89
N THR A 117 -8.85 -0.30 -3.93
CA THR A 117 -8.92 0.22 -5.29
C THR A 117 -10.13 1.14 -5.43
N GLY A 118 -9.92 2.40 -5.80
CA GLY A 118 -11.01 3.32 -6.11
C GLY A 118 -11.68 3.99 -4.90
N GLY A 119 -10.96 4.29 -3.82
CA GLY A 119 -11.54 5.14 -2.79
C GLY A 119 -10.57 5.62 -1.72
N ILE A 120 -10.12 6.87 -1.84
CA ILE A 120 -10.21 7.73 -0.65
C ILE A 120 -11.70 7.82 -0.38
N ILE A 121 -12.20 7.12 0.64
CA ILE A 121 -13.44 7.53 1.27
C ILE A 121 -13.08 8.86 1.91
N PHE A 122 -13.18 9.95 1.13
CA PHE A 122 -13.48 11.23 1.74
C PHE A 122 -14.77 10.91 2.48
N ALA A 123 -14.71 10.76 3.80
CA ALA A 123 -15.90 10.94 4.61
C ALA A 123 -16.36 12.31 4.19
N GLY A 124 -17.31 12.35 3.23
CA GLY A 124 -17.60 13.54 2.47
C GLY A 124 -17.90 14.58 3.51
N VAL A 125 -17.03 15.57 3.64
CA VAL A 125 -17.34 16.71 4.50
C VAL A 125 -18.70 17.12 4.00
N PRO A 126 -19.74 17.10 4.86
CA PRO A 126 -21.08 17.35 4.41
C PRO A 126 -21.05 18.61 3.57
N GLU A 127 -21.71 18.61 2.41
CA GLU A 127 -21.63 19.75 1.50
C GLU A 127 -21.93 21.05 2.28
N PRO A 128 -21.42 22.22 1.85
CA PRO A 128 -21.65 23.48 2.57
C PRO A 128 -23.12 23.73 2.91
N MET A 129 -24.03 23.21 2.08
CA MET A 129 -25.48 23.24 2.32
C MET A 129 -25.94 22.33 3.48
N THR A 130 -25.33 21.17 3.67
CA THR A 130 -25.63 20.26 4.79
C THR A 130 -25.25 20.88 6.13
N TRP A 131 -24.11 21.58 6.21
CA TRP A 131 -23.76 22.35 7.41
C TRP A 131 -24.74 23.47 7.67
N ALA A 132 -25.14 24.18 6.61
CA ALA A 132 -26.13 25.24 6.73
C ALA A 132 -27.47 24.71 7.28
N MET A 133 -27.93 23.55 6.81
CA MET A 133 -29.17 22.92 7.30
C MET A 133 -29.06 22.52 8.79
N LEU A 134 -27.91 22.02 9.24
CA LEU A 134 -27.69 21.73 10.66
C LEU A 134 -27.70 22.99 11.51
N VAL A 135 -27.00 24.05 11.08
CA VAL A 135 -26.96 25.33 11.79
C VAL A 135 -28.36 25.95 11.86
N VAL A 136 -29.13 25.93 10.77
CA VAL A 136 -30.51 26.42 10.75
C VAL A 136 -31.41 25.57 11.65
N GLY A 137 -31.31 24.23 11.58
CA GLY A 137 -32.09 23.31 12.41
C GLY A 137 -31.83 23.52 13.91
N PHE A 138 -30.57 23.51 14.32
CA PHE A 138 -30.20 23.74 15.73
C PHE A 138 -30.52 25.16 16.20
N GLY A 139 -30.34 26.17 15.32
CA GLY A 139 -30.71 27.55 15.61
C GLY A 139 -32.21 27.71 15.86
N ALA A 140 -33.05 27.09 15.03
CA ALA A 140 -34.50 27.13 15.18
C ALA A 140 -34.96 26.47 16.49
N VAL A 141 -34.39 25.32 16.87
CA VAL A 141 -34.67 24.65 18.15
C VAL A 141 -34.27 25.53 19.33
N GLY A 142 -33.08 26.14 19.29
CA GLY A 142 -32.62 27.05 20.34
C GLY A 142 -33.54 28.26 20.55
N VAL A 143 -34.03 28.86 19.46
CA VAL A 143 -35.01 29.97 19.52
C VAL A 143 -36.33 29.51 20.14
N ALA A 144 -36.82 28.32 19.79
CA ALA A 144 -38.05 27.77 20.34
C ALA A 144 -37.97 27.52 21.86
N VAL A 145 -36.82 27.04 22.35
CA VAL A 145 -36.58 26.83 23.78
C VAL A 145 -36.52 28.17 24.54
N ARG A 146 -35.83 29.19 24.00
CA ARG A 146 -35.70 30.50 24.65
C ARG A 146 -37.05 31.18 24.91
N ARG A 147 -38.04 30.96 24.03
CA ARG A 147 -39.38 31.55 24.18
C ARG A 147 -40.20 30.97 25.35
N ARG A 148 -39.79 29.83 25.92
CA ARG A 148 -40.50 29.18 27.04
C ARG A 148 -40.02 29.64 28.42
N TYR A 149 -38.95 30.44 28.50
CA TYR A 149 -38.47 30.96 29.77
C TYR A 149 -39.28 32.20 30.16
N VAL A 150 -40.34 31.99 30.97
CA VAL A 150 -41.05 33.05 31.69
C VAL A 150 -40.57 32.99 33.14
N PRO A 151 -39.78 33.97 33.62
CA PRO A 151 -39.40 34.04 35.02
C PRO A 151 -40.65 34.34 35.87
N THR A 152 -40.97 33.46 36.81
CA THR A 152 -41.93 33.70 37.90
C THR A 152 -41.23 34.30 39.10
#